data_AF-A0AA39DJR5-F1
#
_entry.id   AF-A0AA39DJR5-F1
#
_cell.length_a   1.000
_cell.length_b   1.000
_cell.length_c   1.000
_cell.angle_alpha   90.00
_cell.angle_beta   90.00
_cell.angle_gamma   90.00
#
_symmetry.space_group_name_H-M   'P 1'
#
loop_
_entity.id
_entity.type
_entity.pdbx_description
1 polymer ?
#
loop_
_entity_poly.entity_id
_entity_poly.type
_entity_poly.pdbx_seq_one_letter_code
_entity_poly.pdbx_strand_id
1 'polypeptide(L)'
;MLEFLRQTGSYLMVNAYPFFAYEANSDVISLDYALFRENPGVVDAGNGLRYFNLFDAQIDAVFAAMSTLKYNDIKMVVTETGWPSKGDENEIGASVANAAAYNGNLVRRILTGGGTPLRPKADLDVFLFALFNENKKPGPSSERNYGLFYPNEEKVYDIPFTVEGLKNYRDVQSPVTGGVRVSTPVTRGGSVSPSSSGQTWCVANGEIGKEKLQAALDYACGEGQADCHPIQPGATCYDPNTLVAHASFAFNSYYQKKGRVIGTCDFQGAAYVVTQAPRFGKCEFPTGY
;
A
#
# COMPACT_ATOMS: atom_id res chain seq x y z
N MET A 1 -13.43 -24.19 0.64
CA MET A 1 -13.36 -23.27 -0.52
C MET A 1 -12.41 -23.78 -1.59
N LEU A 2 -11.08 -23.80 -1.39
CA LEU A 2 -10.12 -24.22 -2.44
C LEU A 2 -10.42 -25.61 -3.02
N GLU A 3 -10.73 -26.61 -2.18
CA GLU A 3 -11.13 -27.94 -2.65
C GLU A 3 -12.36 -27.91 -3.58
N PHE A 4 -13.34 -27.05 -3.30
CA PHE A 4 -14.50 -26.88 -4.17
C PHE A 4 -14.12 -26.26 -5.53
N LEU A 5 -13.21 -25.29 -5.54
CA LEU A 5 -12.70 -24.70 -6.78
C LEU A 5 -11.95 -25.75 -7.61
N ARG A 6 -11.11 -26.58 -6.98
CA ARG A 6 -10.44 -27.71 -7.64
C ARG A 6 -11.44 -28.69 -8.25
N GLN A 7 -12.43 -29.14 -7.48
CA GLN A 7 -13.41 -30.14 -7.93
C GLN A 7 -14.27 -29.66 -9.12
N THR A 8 -14.50 -28.35 -9.20
CA THR A 8 -15.29 -27.75 -10.28
C THR A 8 -14.44 -27.26 -11.46
N GLY A 9 -13.11 -27.32 -11.37
CA GLY A 9 -12.22 -26.69 -12.34
C GLY A 9 -12.30 -25.16 -12.36
N SER A 10 -12.79 -24.56 -11.28
CA SER A 10 -12.93 -23.11 -11.11
C SER A 10 -11.62 -22.43 -10.68
N TYR A 11 -11.64 -21.11 -10.63
CA TYR A 11 -10.48 -20.26 -10.39
C TYR A 11 -10.56 -19.63 -9.00
N LEU A 12 -9.41 -19.35 -8.40
CA LEU A 12 -9.30 -18.41 -7.28
C LEU A 12 -9.28 -16.99 -7.84
N MET A 13 -10.23 -16.16 -7.41
CA MET A 13 -10.31 -14.75 -7.82
C MET A 13 -9.72 -13.87 -6.72
N VAL A 14 -8.84 -12.95 -7.11
CA VAL A 14 -8.09 -12.10 -6.17
C VAL A 14 -8.10 -10.66 -6.64
N ASN A 15 -8.39 -9.74 -5.73
CA ASN A 15 -8.19 -8.32 -5.96
C ASN A 15 -6.79 -7.95 -5.42
N ALA A 16 -5.95 -7.34 -6.24
CA ALA A 16 -4.55 -7.07 -5.91
C ALA A 16 -4.20 -5.60 -6.17
N TYR A 17 -4.04 -4.81 -5.12
CA TYR A 17 -3.83 -3.37 -5.22
C TYR A 17 -2.48 -2.96 -4.61
N PRO A 18 -1.45 -2.75 -5.46
CA PRO A 18 -0.22 -2.08 -5.07
C PRO A 18 -0.46 -0.66 -4.54
N PHE A 19 -1.50 0.04 -5.02
CA PHE A 19 -1.84 1.39 -4.56
C PHE A 19 -2.04 1.46 -3.04
N PHE A 20 -2.93 0.63 -2.47
CA PHE A 20 -3.20 0.67 -1.03
C PHE A 20 -1.96 0.32 -0.19
N ALA A 21 -1.15 -0.63 -0.66
CA ALA A 21 0.10 -0.97 0.01
C ALA A 21 1.10 0.20 -0.02
N TYR A 22 1.24 0.87 -1.18
CA TYR A 22 2.07 2.05 -1.33
C TYR A 22 1.55 3.23 -0.50
N GLU A 23 0.26 3.56 -0.58
CA GLU A 23 -0.37 4.65 0.17
C GLU A 23 -0.09 4.49 1.67
N ALA A 24 -0.32 3.29 2.21
CA ALA A 24 -0.13 3.00 3.63
C ALA A 24 1.35 2.95 4.07
N ASN A 25 2.30 2.81 3.14
CA ASN A 25 3.72 2.59 3.44
C ASN A 25 4.63 3.36 2.46
N SER A 26 4.28 4.58 2.09
CA SER A 26 4.95 5.34 1.02
C SER A 26 6.38 5.76 1.37
N ASP A 27 6.76 5.64 2.64
CA ASP A 27 8.09 5.83 3.19
C ASP A 27 9.00 4.60 3.05
N VAL A 28 8.42 3.40 2.89
CA VAL A 28 9.13 2.12 2.77
C VAL A 28 9.03 1.56 1.35
N ILE A 29 7.83 1.57 0.79
CA ILE A 29 7.56 1.10 -0.56
C ILE A 29 7.84 2.26 -1.51
N SER A 30 8.86 2.13 -2.34
CA SER A 30 9.12 3.16 -3.35
C SER A 30 7.98 3.19 -4.37
N LEU A 31 7.63 4.40 -4.81
CA LEU A 31 6.63 4.58 -5.85
C LEU A 31 7.02 3.84 -7.13
N ASP A 32 8.31 3.85 -7.48
CA ASP A 32 8.82 3.15 -8.66
C ASP A 32 8.59 1.62 -8.60
N TYR A 33 8.74 1.02 -7.41
CA TYR A 33 8.44 -0.40 -7.19
C TYR A 33 6.94 -0.70 -7.32
N ALA A 34 6.08 0.20 -6.87
CA ALA A 34 4.63 0.06 -7.01
C ALA A 34 4.15 0.28 -8.45
N LEU A 35 4.84 1.13 -9.23
CA LEU A 35 4.48 1.52 -10.60
C LEU A 35 5.20 0.73 -11.70
N PHE A 36 5.92 -0.35 -11.38
CA PHE A 36 6.72 -1.15 -12.34
C PHE A 36 7.83 -0.35 -13.07
N ARG A 37 8.32 0.73 -12.46
CA ARG A 37 9.45 1.50 -12.97
C ARG A 37 10.77 0.84 -12.57
N GLU A 38 11.87 1.29 -13.15
CA GLU A 38 13.20 0.79 -12.80
C GLU A 38 13.49 1.05 -11.32
N ASN A 39 13.91 0.01 -10.59
CA ASN A 39 14.19 0.06 -9.17
C ASN A 39 15.11 -1.13 -8.80
N PRO A 40 15.78 -1.11 -7.63
CA PRO A 40 16.70 -2.18 -7.23
C PRO A 40 16.04 -3.54 -6.93
N GLY A 41 14.70 -3.59 -6.87
CA GLY A 41 13.92 -4.74 -6.46
C GLY A 41 14.03 -5.07 -4.96
N VAL A 42 13.04 -5.79 -4.46
CA VAL A 42 12.93 -6.24 -3.06
C VAL A 42 13.16 -7.74 -3.01
N VAL A 43 14.03 -8.20 -2.11
CA VAL A 43 14.26 -9.63 -1.89
C VAL A 43 13.33 -10.12 -0.78
N ASP A 44 12.56 -11.16 -1.06
CA ASP A 44 11.75 -11.87 -0.09
C ASP A 44 12.66 -12.69 0.83
N ALA A 45 12.58 -12.42 2.13
CA ALA A 45 13.43 -13.06 3.14
C ALA A 45 13.10 -14.55 3.37
N GLY A 46 11.88 -15.00 3.02
CA GLY A 46 11.42 -16.36 3.21
C GLY A 46 11.84 -17.32 2.10
N ASN A 47 12.02 -16.84 0.86
CA ASN A 47 12.37 -17.69 -0.29
C ASN A 47 13.57 -17.19 -1.12
N GLY A 48 14.10 -15.99 -0.83
CA GLY A 48 15.26 -15.41 -1.53
C GLY A 48 14.97 -14.89 -2.94
N LEU A 49 13.71 -14.92 -3.40
CA LEU A 49 13.32 -14.38 -4.70
C LEU A 49 13.35 -12.86 -4.67
N ARG A 50 13.80 -12.26 -5.76
CA ARG A 50 13.79 -10.80 -5.95
C ARG A 50 12.61 -10.40 -6.82
N TYR A 51 11.83 -9.48 -6.31
CA TYR A 51 10.68 -8.88 -6.98
C TYR A 51 11.05 -7.49 -7.45
N PHE A 52 10.78 -7.18 -8.71
CA PHE A 52 11.03 -5.84 -9.29
C PHE A 52 9.78 -4.97 -9.36
N ASN A 53 8.62 -5.50 -8.97
CA ASN A 53 7.41 -4.72 -8.78
C ASN A 53 6.57 -5.33 -7.65
N LEU A 54 5.75 -4.50 -7.01
CA LEU A 54 4.91 -4.89 -5.87
C LEU A 54 3.77 -5.84 -6.28
N PHE A 55 3.27 -5.71 -7.51
CA PHE A 55 2.21 -6.59 -8.02
C PHE A 55 2.65 -8.06 -8.02
N ASP A 56 3.81 -8.36 -8.62
CA ASP A 56 4.36 -9.73 -8.65
C ASP A 56 4.55 -10.28 -7.23
N ALA A 57 4.98 -9.45 -6.28
CA ALA A 57 5.14 -9.86 -4.88
C ALA A 57 3.79 -10.18 -4.21
N GLN A 58 2.74 -9.38 -4.46
CA GLN A 58 1.39 -9.65 -3.96
C GLN A 58 0.81 -10.94 -4.58
N ILE A 59 1.01 -11.16 -5.88
CA ILE A 59 0.56 -12.37 -6.55
C ILE A 59 1.28 -13.62 -6.02
N ASP A 60 2.59 -13.54 -5.84
CA ASP A 60 3.37 -14.66 -5.32
C ASP A 60 3.11 -14.95 -3.85
N ALA A 61 2.71 -13.97 -3.05
CA ALA A 61 2.22 -14.21 -1.70
C ALA A 61 0.98 -15.12 -1.71
N VAL A 62 0.04 -14.91 -2.64
CA VAL A 62 -1.13 -15.79 -2.81
C VAL A 62 -0.71 -17.17 -3.30
N PHE A 63 0.16 -17.24 -4.30
CA PHE A 63 0.66 -18.53 -4.79
C PHE A 63 1.43 -19.32 -3.72
N ALA A 64 2.19 -18.65 -2.85
CA ALA A 64 2.86 -19.28 -1.72
C ALA A 64 1.85 -19.84 -0.70
N ALA A 65 0.78 -19.09 -0.40
CA ALA A 65 -0.30 -19.55 0.47
C ALA A 65 -1.02 -20.78 -0.13
N MET A 66 -1.36 -20.75 -1.42
CA MET A 66 -1.93 -21.89 -2.15
C MET A 66 -1.00 -23.12 -2.11
N SER A 67 0.31 -22.90 -2.26
CA SER A 67 1.32 -23.95 -2.19
C SER A 67 1.38 -24.61 -0.82
N THR A 68 1.32 -23.80 0.23
CA THR A 68 1.29 -24.27 1.62
C THR A 68 0.08 -25.17 1.89
N LEU A 69 -1.07 -24.82 1.31
CA LEU A 69 -2.30 -25.60 1.39
C LEU A 69 -2.37 -26.77 0.38
N LYS A 70 -1.34 -26.96 -0.45
CA LYS A 70 -1.25 -28.00 -1.49
C LYS A 70 -2.29 -27.86 -2.61
N TYR A 71 -2.60 -26.63 -3.02
CA TYR A 71 -3.51 -26.29 -4.13
C TYR A 71 -2.80 -25.60 -5.30
N ASN A 72 -1.67 -26.15 -5.74
CA ASN A 72 -0.86 -25.57 -6.80
C ASN A 72 -1.50 -25.60 -8.19
N ASP A 73 -2.41 -26.53 -8.38
CA ASP A 73 -3.15 -26.83 -9.60
C ASP A 73 -4.35 -25.90 -9.85
N ILE A 74 -4.81 -25.17 -8.83
CA ILE A 74 -5.88 -24.18 -9.00
C ILE A 74 -5.33 -22.95 -9.72
N LYS A 75 -6.01 -22.53 -10.78
CA LYS A 75 -5.70 -21.30 -11.51
C LYS A 75 -6.17 -20.08 -10.71
N MET A 76 -5.44 -18.98 -10.82
CA MET A 76 -5.78 -17.72 -10.18
C MET A 76 -6.07 -16.65 -11.25
N VAL A 77 -7.08 -15.83 -11.03
CA VAL A 77 -7.40 -14.65 -11.83
C VAL A 77 -7.32 -13.42 -10.93
N VAL A 78 -6.66 -12.37 -11.40
CA VAL A 78 -6.69 -11.08 -10.73
C VAL A 78 -7.94 -10.34 -11.21
N THR A 79 -8.96 -10.30 -10.38
CA THR A 79 -10.28 -9.77 -10.74
C THR A 79 -10.39 -8.25 -10.63
N GLU A 80 -9.55 -7.64 -9.82
CA GLU A 80 -9.46 -6.18 -9.73
C GLU A 80 -8.05 -5.75 -9.38
N THR A 81 -7.56 -4.75 -10.11
CA THR A 81 -6.36 -4.01 -9.78
C THR A 81 -6.36 -2.67 -10.51
N GLY A 82 -5.86 -1.62 -9.89
CA GLY A 82 -5.84 -0.30 -10.49
C GLY A 82 -5.21 0.74 -9.59
N TRP A 83 -5.22 1.98 -10.06
CA TRP A 83 -4.63 3.11 -9.35
C TRP A 83 -5.49 4.36 -9.57
N PRO A 84 -5.88 5.09 -8.51
CA PRO A 84 -6.77 6.22 -8.63
C PRO A 84 -6.08 7.43 -9.25
N SER A 85 -6.79 8.12 -10.14
CA SER A 85 -6.32 9.33 -10.82
C SER A 85 -6.42 10.59 -9.98
N LYS A 86 -7.16 10.52 -8.87
CA LYS A 86 -7.34 11.61 -7.90
C LYS A 86 -7.74 11.02 -6.57
N GLY A 87 -7.21 11.55 -5.48
CA GLY A 87 -7.58 11.21 -4.11
C GLY A 87 -7.70 12.44 -3.23
N ASP A 88 -7.98 12.21 -1.95
CA ASP A 88 -7.88 13.19 -0.87
C ASP A 88 -6.40 13.52 -0.60
N GLU A 89 -6.13 14.57 0.18
CA GLU A 89 -4.75 15.07 0.40
C GLU A 89 -3.81 14.04 1.04
N ASN A 90 -4.37 13.08 1.79
CA ASN A 90 -3.65 12.00 2.45
C ASN A 90 -3.52 10.73 1.60
N GLU A 91 -4.15 10.65 0.43
CA GLU A 91 -4.09 9.49 -0.48
C GLU A 91 -2.85 9.57 -1.39
N ILE A 92 -1.68 9.45 -0.74
CA ILE A 92 -0.38 9.66 -1.39
C ILE A 92 -0.22 8.76 -2.61
N GLY A 93 0.15 9.38 -3.72
CA GLY A 93 0.35 8.70 -5.00
C GLY A 93 -0.87 8.72 -5.92
N ALA A 94 -2.07 9.07 -5.45
CA ALA A 94 -3.24 9.24 -6.31
C ALA A 94 -3.05 10.44 -7.25
N SER A 95 -2.88 10.17 -8.55
CA SER A 95 -2.73 11.19 -9.58
C SER A 95 -2.95 10.61 -10.97
N VAL A 96 -3.37 11.43 -11.93
CA VAL A 96 -3.52 11.02 -13.33
C VAL A 96 -2.24 10.40 -13.89
N ALA A 97 -1.07 10.98 -13.58
CA ALA A 97 0.22 10.49 -14.05
C ALA A 97 0.57 9.10 -13.50
N ASN A 98 0.38 8.89 -12.19
CA ASN A 98 0.66 7.59 -11.58
C ASN A 98 -0.38 6.53 -11.99
N ALA A 99 -1.64 6.92 -12.18
CA ALA A 99 -2.68 6.03 -12.66
C ALA A 99 -2.38 5.53 -14.09
N ALA A 100 -1.97 6.44 -14.98
CA ALA A 100 -1.52 6.09 -16.32
C ALA A 100 -0.28 5.18 -16.29
N ALA A 101 0.70 5.50 -15.44
CA ALA A 101 1.91 4.71 -15.26
C ALA A 101 1.60 3.28 -14.79
N TYR A 102 0.82 3.15 -13.71
CA TYR A 102 0.45 1.86 -13.14
C TYR A 102 -0.27 0.98 -14.16
N ASN A 103 -1.40 1.47 -14.69
CA ASN A 103 -2.25 0.68 -15.59
C ASN A 103 -1.54 0.38 -16.92
N GLY A 104 -0.82 1.35 -17.49
CA GLY A 104 -0.09 1.14 -18.74
C GLY A 104 1.12 0.21 -18.58
N ASN A 105 1.86 0.31 -17.46
CA ASN A 105 2.96 -0.61 -17.19
C ASN A 105 2.47 -2.02 -16.84
N LEU A 106 1.33 -2.15 -16.17
CA LEU A 106 0.68 -3.44 -15.93
C LEU A 106 0.27 -4.08 -17.26
N VAL A 107 -0.40 -3.34 -18.16
CA VAL A 107 -0.73 -3.87 -19.50
C VAL A 107 0.53 -4.30 -20.25
N ARG A 108 1.59 -3.48 -20.23
CA ARG A 108 2.89 -3.85 -20.79
C ARG A 108 3.38 -5.17 -20.21
N ARG A 109 3.41 -5.29 -18.88
CA ARG A 109 3.89 -6.46 -18.14
C ARG A 109 3.13 -7.73 -18.48
N ILE A 110 1.81 -7.67 -18.64
CA ILE A 110 0.97 -8.82 -18.96
C ILE A 110 1.09 -9.19 -20.45
N LEU A 111 1.03 -8.22 -21.37
CA LEU A 111 1.07 -8.48 -22.81
C LEU A 111 2.46 -8.88 -23.34
N THR A 112 3.55 -8.48 -22.68
CA THR A 112 4.88 -9.01 -23.00
C THR A 112 5.12 -10.42 -22.46
N GLY A 113 4.16 -10.94 -21.67
CA GLY A 113 4.19 -12.26 -21.09
C GLY A 113 5.20 -12.41 -19.94
N GLY A 114 5.35 -13.66 -19.50
CA GLY A 114 6.13 -14.04 -18.34
C GLY A 114 5.25 -14.18 -17.09
N GLY A 115 5.38 -15.29 -16.38
CA GLY A 115 4.76 -15.45 -15.07
C GLY A 115 5.47 -14.59 -14.03
N THR A 116 5.31 -14.92 -12.75
CA THR A 116 5.94 -14.23 -11.62
C THR A 116 7.27 -14.88 -11.24
N PRO A 117 8.10 -14.27 -10.37
CA PRO A 117 9.33 -14.89 -9.88
C PRO A 117 9.14 -16.31 -9.28
N LEU A 118 8.12 -16.54 -8.48
CA LEU A 118 7.81 -17.85 -7.86
C LEU A 118 7.15 -18.80 -8.87
N ARG A 119 6.33 -18.27 -9.80
CA ARG A 119 5.70 -19.05 -10.86
C ARG A 119 5.99 -18.48 -12.25
N PRO A 120 7.19 -18.69 -12.81
CA PRO A 120 7.61 -18.07 -14.09
C PRO A 120 6.79 -18.49 -15.32
N LYS A 121 6.05 -19.61 -15.20
CA LYS A 121 5.16 -20.15 -16.23
C LYS A 121 3.68 -19.92 -15.94
N ALA A 122 3.35 -19.16 -14.88
CA ALA A 122 1.97 -18.79 -14.62
C ALA A 122 1.44 -17.95 -15.78
N ASP A 123 0.23 -18.29 -16.21
CA ASP A 123 -0.57 -17.48 -17.12
C ASP A 123 -1.47 -16.60 -16.25
N LEU A 124 -1.35 -15.28 -16.38
CA LEU A 124 -2.03 -14.31 -15.52
C LEU A 124 -3.12 -13.60 -16.31
N ASP A 125 -4.37 -13.91 -15.97
CA ASP A 125 -5.53 -13.13 -16.39
C ASP A 125 -5.75 -11.99 -15.38
N VAL A 126 -5.73 -10.74 -15.87
CA VAL A 126 -5.80 -9.54 -15.02
C VAL A 126 -6.86 -8.56 -15.55
N PHE A 127 -7.77 -8.17 -14.67
CA PHE A 127 -8.84 -7.22 -14.94
C PHE A 127 -8.52 -5.87 -14.28
N LEU A 128 -8.44 -4.82 -15.11
CA LEU A 128 -8.24 -3.46 -14.64
C LEU A 128 -9.52 -2.94 -13.99
N PHE A 129 -9.36 -2.40 -12.78
CA PHE A 129 -10.39 -1.67 -12.07
C PHE A 129 -10.12 -0.16 -12.24
N ALA A 130 -10.98 0.61 -12.90
CA ALA A 130 -12.23 0.23 -13.56
C ALA A 130 -12.42 0.95 -14.89
N LEU A 131 -13.49 0.63 -15.63
CA LEU A 131 -13.75 1.27 -16.91
C LEU A 131 -14.08 2.76 -16.74
N PHE A 132 -14.94 3.12 -15.79
CA PHE A 132 -15.41 4.50 -15.60
C PHE A 132 -15.17 5.01 -14.18
N ASN A 133 -15.06 6.33 -14.03
CA ASN A 133 -15.13 7.00 -12.74
C ASN A 133 -16.56 6.86 -12.16
N GLU A 134 -16.67 6.28 -10.97
CA GLU A 134 -17.95 5.95 -10.34
C GLU A 134 -18.32 6.97 -9.25
N ASN A 135 -18.94 8.08 -9.66
CA ASN A 135 -19.20 9.25 -8.79
C ASN A 135 -20.10 9.00 -7.55
N LYS A 136 -20.77 7.84 -7.46
CA LYS A 136 -21.61 7.46 -6.32
C LYS A 136 -20.91 6.52 -5.32
N LYS A 137 -19.65 6.16 -5.55
CA LYS A 137 -18.92 5.31 -4.59
C LYS A 137 -18.71 6.03 -3.25
N PRO A 138 -19.04 5.37 -2.12
CA PRO A 138 -18.77 5.92 -0.80
C PRO A 138 -17.28 5.87 -0.49
N GLY A 139 -16.88 6.52 0.61
CA GLY A 139 -15.49 6.49 1.07
C GLY A 139 -14.62 7.64 0.52
N PRO A 140 -13.29 7.48 0.55
CA PRO A 140 -12.33 8.50 0.12
C PRO A 140 -12.53 8.96 -1.33
N SER A 141 -11.90 10.07 -1.71
CA SER A 141 -11.98 10.57 -3.08
C SER A 141 -11.42 9.62 -4.11
N SER A 142 -10.40 8.82 -3.80
CA SER A 142 -9.86 7.78 -4.68
C SER A 142 -10.92 6.85 -5.24
N GLU A 143 -11.87 6.40 -4.41
CA GLU A 143 -12.91 5.42 -4.79
C GLU A 143 -13.74 5.87 -5.99
N ARG A 144 -13.86 7.19 -6.21
CA ARG A 144 -14.62 7.78 -7.32
C ARG A 144 -13.78 8.00 -8.58
N ASN A 145 -12.49 7.70 -8.55
CA ASN A 145 -11.50 8.16 -9.54
C ASN A 145 -10.55 7.05 -10.08
N TYR A 146 -10.95 5.77 -9.99
CA TYR A 146 -10.21 4.62 -10.57
C TYR A 146 -10.44 4.40 -12.07
N GLY A 147 -11.37 5.14 -12.68
CA GLY A 147 -11.77 4.96 -14.07
C GLY A 147 -10.67 5.24 -15.08
N LEU A 148 -10.61 4.43 -16.12
CA LEU A 148 -9.87 4.72 -17.35
C LEU A 148 -10.55 5.86 -18.15
N PHE A 149 -11.86 5.99 -18.01
CA PHE A 149 -12.70 6.99 -18.66
C PHE A 149 -13.55 7.78 -17.66
N TYR A 150 -13.83 9.03 -17.99
CA TYR A 150 -14.91 9.78 -17.38
C TYR A 150 -16.28 9.22 -17.86
N PRO A 151 -17.39 9.49 -17.15
CA PRO A 151 -18.72 9.02 -17.55
C PRO A 151 -19.20 9.54 -18.91
N ASN A 152 -18.58 10.59 -19.45
CA ASN A 152 -18.82 11.13 -20.79
C ASN A 152 -18.01 10.44 -21.89
N GLU A 153 -17.36 9.30 -21.58
CA GLU A 153 -16.52 8.50 -22.48
C GLU A 153 -15.19 9.16 -22.89
N GLU A 154 -14.88 10.36 -22.37
CA GLU A 154 -13.55 10.93 -22.50
C GLU A 154 -12.56 10.14 -21.63
N LYS A 155 -11.35 9.94 -22.14
CA LYS A 155 -10.30 9.27 -21.40
C LYS A 155 -9.82 10.15 -20.25
N VAL A 156 -9.60 9.54 -19.08
CA VAL A 156 -8.87 10.21 -17.99
C VAL A 156 -7.38 10.29 -18.33
N TYR A 157 -6.86 9.25 -18.97
CA TYR A 157 -5.49 9.14 -19.47
C TYR A 157 -5.40 8.07 -20.58
N ASP A 158 -4.34 8.13 -21.39
CA ASP A 158 -4.10 7.19 -22.48
C ASP A 158 -3.17 6.04 -22.05
N ILE A 159 -3.62 4.81 -22.23
CA ILE A 159 -2.80 3.59 -22.10
C ILE A 159 -3.06 2.63 -23.27
N PRO A 160 -2.07 1.80 -23.66
CA PRO A 160 -2.26 0.78 -24.67
C PRO A 160 -3.05 -0.41 -24.10
N PHE A 161 -3.79 -1.11 -24.97
CA PHE A 161 -4.47 -2.37 -24.63
C PHE A 161 -4.06 -3.52 -25.56
N THR A 162 -3.12 -3.28 -26.48
CA THR A 162 -2.66 -4.26 -27.46
C THR A 162 -1.15 -4.25 -27.57
N VAL A 163 -0.58 -5.38 -28.03
CA VAL A 163 0.85 -5.51 -28.31
C VAL A 163 1.32 -4.45 -29.30
N GLU A 164 0.49 -4.09 -30.28
CA GLU A 164 0.80 -3.01 -31.24
C GLU A 164 0.89 -1.65 -30.55
N GLY A 165 -0.08 -1.33 -29.67
CA GLY A 165 -0.10 -0.08 -28.90
C GLY A 165 1.12 0.08 -27.99
N LEU A 166 1.73 -1.01 -27.55
CA LEU A 166 2.93 -0.98 -26.70
C LEU A 166 4.20 -0.51 -27.41
N LYS A 167 4.29 -0.61 -28.74
CA LYS A 167 5.52 -0.24 -29.48
C LYS A 167 5.97 1.19 -29.22
N ASN A 168 5.02 2.09 -29.02
CA ASN A 168 5.26 3.52 -28.78
C ASN A 168 4.97 3.94 -27.35
N TYR A 169 4.57 3.01 -26.47
CA TYR A 169 4.24 3.33 -25.10
C TYR A 169 5.50 3.59 -24.27
N ARG A 170 5.52 4.73 -23.60
CA ARG A 170 6.52 5.12 -22.59
C ARG A 170 5.77 5.69 -21.40
N ASP A 171 6.10 5.20 -20.21
CA ASP A 171 5.68 5.84 -18.96
C ASP A 171 6.38 7.20 -18.86
N VAL A 172 5.60 8.29 -18.90
CA VAL A 172 6.10 9.66 -18.94
C VAL A 172 6.42 10.14 -17.52
N GLN A 173 7.37 9.47 -16.87
CA GLN A 173 8.04 9.98 -15.66
C GLN A 173 9.36 9.25 -15.33
N SER A 174 10.08 8.73 -16.32
CA SER A 174 11.53 8.61 -16.17
C SER A 174 12.16 9.99 -16.41
N PRO A 175 13.05 10.50 -15.54
CA PRO A 175 13.79 11.70 -15.88
C PRO A 175 14.65 11.39 -17.11
N VAL A 176 14.19 11.83 -18.27
CA VAL A 176 15.08 12.03 -19.42
C VAL A 176 15.92 13.25 -19.05
N THR A 177 17.03 13.04 -18.34
CA THR A 177 18.15 13.96 -18.45
C THR A 177 18.74 13.76 -19.84
N GLY A 178 18.15 14.48 -20.79
CA GLY A 178 18.78 14.79 -22.06
C GLY A 178 20.19 15.33 -21.81
N GLY A 179 21.11 14.87 -22.65
CA GLY A 179 22.55 15.02 -22.53
C GLY A 179 23.05 16.34 -21.94
N VAL A 180 23.74 16.22 -20.81
CA VAL A 180 24.97 16.98 -20.56
C VAL A 180 26.02 15.96 -20.13
N ARG A 181 27.06 15.79 -20.96
CA ARG A 181 28.28 15.10 -20.54
C ARG A 181 28.90 15.92 -19.40
N VAL A 182 28.77 15.43 -18.16
CA VAL A 182 29.59 15.91 -17.06
C VAL A 182 30.61 14.82 -16.75
N SER A 183 31.84 15.08 -17.19
CA SER A 183 33.04 14.32 -16.88
C SER A 183 33.23 14.26 -15.36
N THR A 184 33.31 13.05 -14.82
CA THR A 184 33.73 12.78 -13.44
C THR A 184 35.21 13.07 -13.25
N PRO A 185 35.60 13.70 -12.14
CA PRO A 185 36.83 13.33 -11.43
C PRO A 185 36.49 12.57 -10.16
N VAL A 186 37.23 11.48 -9.96
CA VAL A 186 37.26 10.64 -8.77
C VAL A 186 37.85 11.43 -7.59
N THR A 187 37.20 11.40 -6.43
CA THR A 187 37.91 11.54 -5.15
C THR A 187 37.25 10.74 -4.03
N ARG A 188 38.10 9.97 -3.34
CA ARG A 188 37.82 9.07 -2.22
C ARG A 188 37.44 9.84 -0.94
N GLY A 189 36.60 9.19 -0.11
CA GLY A 189 36.72 9.20 1.35
C GLY A 189 35.68 10.02 2.11
N GLY A 190 34.84 9.33 2.90
CA GLY A 190 33.92 9.96 3.85
C GLY A 190 32.93 8.97 4.45
N SER A 191 33.33 8.37 5.58
CA SER A 191 32.57 7.54 6.54
C SER A 191 31.04 7.53 6.47
N VAL A 192 30.48 6.33 6.30
CA VAL A 192 29.05 6.01 6.50
C VAL A 192 28.77 5.98 8.00
N SER A 193 27.85 6.82 8.48
CA SER A 193 27.20 6.66 9.79
C SER A 193 25.85 5.95 9.58
N PRO A 194 25.51 4.93 10.40
CA PRO A 194 24.27 4.17 10.21
C PRO A 194 23.08 4.98 10.76
N SER A 195 22.19 5.41 9.88
CA SER A 195 20.89 5.95 10.27
C SER A 195 20.00 4.81 10.75
N SER A 196 19.60 4.85 12.03
CA SER A 196 18.66 3.91 12.65
C SER A 196 17.33 3.83 11.91
N SER A 197 16.79 2.62 11.75
CA SER A 197 15.40 2.34 11.34
C SER A 197 14.41 3.23 12.10
N GLY A 198 13.64 4.06 11.39
CA GLY A 198 12.82 5.14 11.94
C GLY A 198 11.80 4.69 12.98
N GLN A 199 11.66 5.48 14.05
CA GLN A 199 10.59 5.35 15.03
C GLN A 199 9.25 5.72 14.35
N THR A 200 8.19 4.92 14.55
CA THR A 200 6.83 5.20 14.06
C THR A 200 5.83 5.13 15.20
N TRP A 201 4.71 5.85 15.09
CA TRP A 201 3.66 5.94 16.10
C TRP A 201 2.30 5.60 15.50
N CYS A 202 1.35 5.17 16.33
CA CYS A 202 -0.03 4.95 15.91
C CYS A 202 -0.95 6.07 16.43
N VAL A 203 -1.69 6.75 15.55
CA VAL A 203 -2.49 7.94 15.88
C VAL A 203 -3.95 7.69 15.50
N ALA A 204 -4.87 8.22 16.31
CA ALA A 204 -6.30 8.06 16.08
C ALA A 204 -6.80 8.87 14.88
N ASN A 205 -7.69 8.28 14.11
CA ASN A 205 -8.47 8.93 13.06
C ASN A 205 -9.69 9.63 13.67
N GLY A 206 -9.67 10.96 13.73
CA GLY A 206 -10.79 11.76 14.24
C GLY A 206 -12.03 11.74 13.35
N GLU A 207 -11.88 11.41 12.06
CA GLU A 207 -12.92 11.51 11.04
C GLU A 207 -13.85 10.26 10.98
N ILE A 208 -13.49 9.18 11.68
CA ILE A 208 -14.28 7.92 11.67
C ILE A 208 -15.58 7.99 12.51
N GLY A 209 -15.79 9.12 13.21
CA GLY A 209 -16.94 9.35 14.08
C GLY A 209 -16.69 8.90 15.52
N LYS A 210 -17.27 9.64 16.47
CA LYS A 210 -17.01 9.50 17.91
C LYS A 210 -17.34 8.10 18.46
N GLU A 211 -18.40 7.46 17.98
CA GLU A 211 -18.82 6.14 18.46
C GLU A 211 -17.80 5.06 18.12
N LYS A 212 -17.36 5.01 16.85
CA LYS A 212 -16.34 4.04 16.41
C LYS A 212 -15.00 4.30 17.08
N LEU A 213 -14.63 5.56 17.22
CA LEU A 213 -13.38 5.94 17.87
C LEU A 213 -13.39 5.60 19.38
N GLN A 214 -14.52 5.79 20.06
CA GLN A 214 -14.68 5.39 21.46
C GLN A 214 -14.61 3.88 21.62
N ALA A 215 -15.29 3.11 20.78
CA ALA A 215 -15.24 1.65 20.82
C ALA A 215 -13.82 1.10 20.60
N ALA A 216 -13.06 1.71 19.67
CA ALA A 216 -11.67 1.35 19.44
C ALA A 216 -10.77 1.70 20.65
N LEU A 217 -10.98 2.85 21.28
CA LEU A 217 -10.28 3.24 22.52
C LEU A 217 -10.60 2.27 23.67
N ASP A 218 -11.86 1.90 23.85
CA ASP A 218 -12.29 0.95 24.88
C ASP A 218 -11.63 -0.41 24.68
N TYR A 219 -11.56 -0.90 23.43
CA TYR A 219 -10.81 -2.11 23.09
C TYR A 219 -9.32 -1.98 23.42
N ALA A 220 -8.68 -0.88 23.00
CA ALA A 220 -7.25 -0.66 23.23
C ALA A 220 -6.91 -0.73 24.72
N CYS A 221 -7.68 -0.04 25.57
CA CYS A 221 -7.47 0.00 27.02
C CYS A 221 -7.96 -1.25 27.78
N GLY A 222 -8.88 -2.02 27.18
CA GLY A 222 -9.39 -3.28 27.75
C GLY A 222 -8.63 -4.49 27.21
N GLU A 223 -9.22 -5.18 26.24
CA GLU A 223 -8.71 -6.43 25.67
C GLU A 223 -7.35 -6.26 24.96
N GLY A 224 -7.10 -5.09 24.39
CA GLY A 224 -5.85 -4.74 23.72
C GLY A 224 -4.67 -4.59 24.67
N GLN A 225 -4.92 -4.34 25.96
CA GLN A 225 -3.89 -4.17 26.99
C GLN A 225 -2.89 -3.02 26.70
N ALA A 226 -3.34 -1.97 26.02
CA ALA A 226 -2.63 -0.69 25.97
C ALA A 226 -2.44 -0.13 27.39
N ASP A 227 -1.38 0.64 27.60
CA ASP A 227 -1.23 1.40 28.85
C ASP A 227 -2.05 2.70 28.78
N CYS A 228 -3.19 2.71 29.47
CA CYS A 228 -4.10 3.86 29.52
C CYS A 228 -4.06 4.63 30.84
N HIS A 229 -3.10 4.38 31.73
CA HIS A 229 -2.91 5.18 32.95
C HIS A 229 -2.56 6.64 32.64
N PRO A 230 -1.70 6.95 31.64
CA PRO A 230 -1.29 8.33 31.35
C PRO A 230 -2.42 9.24 30.83
N ILE A 231 -3.52 8.67 30.34
CA ILE A 231 -4.68 9.40 29.82
C ILE A 231 -5.83 9.54 30.83
N GLN A 232 -5.63 9.16 32.10
CA GLN A 232 -6.64 9.33 33.15
C GLN A 232 -6.64 10.76 33.73
N PRO A 233 -7.76 11.24 34.31
CA PRO A 233 -7.83 12.57 34.92
C PRO A 233 -6.68 12.83 35.91
N GLY A 234 -5.94 13.92 35.68
CA GLY A 234 -4.78 14.30 36.50
C GLY A 234 -3.44 13.68 36.08
N ALA A 235 -3.41 12.84 35.05
CA ALA A 235 -2.18 12.24 34.52
C ALA A 235 -1.54 13.08 33.39
N THR A 236 -0.32 12.71 33.00
CA THR A 236 0.58 13.49 32.12
C THR A 236 0.08 13.65 30.68
N CYS A 237 -0.76 12.74 30.19
CA CYS A 237 -1.32 12.72 28.85
C CYS A 237 -2.84 12.94 28.84
N TYR A 238 -3.41 13.44 29.93
CA TYR A 238 -4.84 13.77 30.00
C TYR A 238 -5.18 14.99 29.14
N ASP A 239 -4.31 15.99 29.09
CA ASP A 239 -4.55 17.23 28.34
C ASP A 239 -3.81 17.26 26.99
N PRO A 240 -4.50 17.58 25.87
CA PRO A 240 -5.88 18.06 25.80
C PRO A 240 -6.91 16.94 26.04
N ASN A 241 -7.90 17.20 26.90
CA ASN A 241 -9.00 16.28 27.21
C ASN A 241 -9.94 16.11 26.01
N THR A 242 -9.52 15.31 25.05
CA THR A 242 -10.25 15.01 23.81
C THR A 242 -10.14 13.53 23.49
N LEU A 243 -11.21 12.99 22.90
CA LEU A 243 -11.27 11.58 22.52
C LEU A 243 -10.12 11.19 21.57
N VAL A 244 -9.78 12.05 20.61
CA VAL A 244 -8.70 11.80 19.64
C VAL A 244 -7.33 11.76 20.32
N ALA A 245 -7.04 12.66 21.27
CA ALA A 245 -5.76 12.66 21.98
C ALA A 245 -5.59 11.41 22.84
N HIS A 246 -6.63 11.04 23.58
CA HIS A 246 -6.63 9.84 24.43
C HIS A 246 -6.54 8.55 23.61
N ALA A 247 -7.33 8.44 22.54
CA ALA A 247 -7.29 7.33 21.60
C ALA A 247 -5.92 7.19 20.93
N SER A 248 -5.32 8.30 20.47
CA SER A 248 -3.99 8.27 19.86
C SER A 248 -2.94 7.70 20.81
N PHE A 249 -2.96 8.10 22.08
CA PHE A 249 -2.00 7.57 23.06
C PHE A 249 -2.20 6.07 23.29
N ALA A 250 -3.45 5.63 23.50
CA ALA A 250 -3.77 4.23 23.71
C ALA A 250 -3.40 3.36 22.50
N PHE A 251 -3.70 3.81 21.28
CA PHE A 251 -3.37 3.10 20.04
C PHE A 251 -1.87 3.00 19.85
N ASN A 252 -1.12 4.08 20.12
CA ASN A 252 0.33 4.03 20.08
C ASN A 252 0.90 3.06 21.13
N SER A 253 0.40 3.09 22.36
CA SER A 253 0.84 2.15 23.39
C SER A 253 0.67 0.70 22.95
N TYR A 254 -0.51 0.36 22.42
CA TYR A 254 -0.79 -0.96 21.85
C TYR A 254 0.17 -1.32 20.71
N TYR A 255 0.30 -0.42 19.72
CA TYR A 255 1.15 -0.60 18.55
C TYR A 255 2.62 -0.86 18.90
N GLN A 256 3.17 -0.11 19.87
CA GLN A 256 4.53 -0.33 20.36
C GLN A 256 4.67 -1.67 21.10
N LYS A 257 3.73 -2.03 21.98
CA LYS A 257 3.75 -3.32 22.70
C LYS A 257 3.69 -4.51 21.76
N LYS A 258 3.02 -4.36 20.61
CA LYS A 258 2.96 -5.39 19.57
C LYS A 258 4.15 -5.37 18.62
N GLY A 259 5.22 -4.61 18.92
CA GLY A 259 6.43 -4.56 18.12
C GLY A 259 6.23 -3.91 16.75
N ARG A 260 5.24 -3.02 16.62
CA ARG A 260 4.92 -2.31 15.37
C ARG A 260 4.57 -3.24 14.21
N VAL A 261 4.04 -4.42 14.52
CA VAL A 261 3.62 -5.40 13.52
C VAL A 261 2.53 -4.79 12.64
N ILE A 262 2.62 -5.05 11.33
CA ILE A 262 1.67 -4.57 10.33
C ILE A 262 0.23 -4.93 10.74
N GLY A 263 -0.70 -3.98 10.61
CA GLY A 263 -2.11 -4.13 10.98
C GLY A 263 -2.43 -3.90 12.46
N THR A 264 -1.43 -3.77 13.34
CA THR A 264 -1.68 -3.47 14.76
C THR A 264 -2.08 -2.01 15.02
N CYS A 265 -1.98 -1.15 14.01
CA CYS A 265 -2.45 0.24 14.01
C CYS A 265 -3.65 0.46 13.06
N ASP A 266 -4.49 -0.55 12.88
CA ASP A 266 -5.68 -0.41 12.03
C ASP A 266 -6.90 0.01 12.85
N PHE A 267 -7.18 -0.68 13.96
CA PHE A 267 -8.36 -0.44 14.81
C PHE A 267 -9.67 -0.31 14.01
N GLN A 268 -9.86 -1.14 12.97
CA GLN A 268 -10.99 -1.07 12.04
C GLN A 268 -11.09 0.29 11.32
N GLY A 269 -9.94 0.86 10.95
CA GLY A 269 -9.79 2.18 10.34
C GLY A 269 -9.82 3.36 11.33
N ALA A 270 -9.91 3.10 12.65
CA ALA A 270 -9.93 4.15 13.66
C ALA A 270 -8.53 4.70 14.00
N ALA A 271 -7.47 4.13 13.44
CA ALA A 271 -6.10 4.61 13.63
C ALA A 271 -5.27 4.50 12.35
N TYR A 272 -4.14 5.21 12.33
CA TYR A 272 -3.16 5.16 11.25
C TYR A 272 -1.73 5.40 11.78
N VAL A 273 -0.73 4.86 11.08
CA VAL A 273 0.68 5.01 11.46
C VAL A 273 1.21 6.36 10.98
N VAL A 274 2.01 7.01 11.80
CA VAL A 274 2.75 8.23 11.46
C VAL A 274 4.24 8.06 11.77
N THR A 275 5.08 8.78 11.01
CA THR A 275 6.55 8.78 11.16
C THR A 275 7.06 9.99 11.93
N GLN A 276 6.18 10.95 12.24
CA GLN A 276 6.48 12.09 13.10
C GLN A 276 5.81 11.89 14.44
N ALA A 277 6.54 12.19 15.53
CA ALA A 277 6.01 12.08 16.88
C ALA A 277 4.73 12.95 17.01
N PRO A 278 3.57 12.36 17.32
CA PRO A 278 2.34 13.11 17.48
C PRO A 278 2.46 14.09 18.65
N ARG A 279 1.87 15.27 18.47
CA ARG A 279 1.91 16.35 19.47
C ARG A 279 0.51 16.66 19.98
N PHE A 280 0.15 16.00 21.07
CA PHE A 280 -1.07 16.31 21.82
C PHE A 280 -0.69 16.92 23.16
N GLY A 281 -0.80 18.25 23.26
CA GLY A 281 -0.42 18.99 24.46
C GLY A 281 1.05 18.77 24.82
N LYS A 282 1.33 18.39 26.06
CA LYS A 282 2.67 18.05 26.57
C LYS A 282 2.90 16.54 26.67
N CYS A 283 2.00 15.73 26.11
CA CYS A 283 2.08 14.27 26.19
C CYS A 283 3.23 13.75 25.33
N GLU A 284 4.09 12.90 25.93
CA GLU A 284 5.13 12.17 25.21
C GLU A 284 4.66 10.75 24.92
N PHE A 285 4.66 10.39 23.64
CA PHE A 285 4.19 9.09 23.18
C PHE A 285 5.31 8.04 23.29
N PRO A 286 5.03 6.82 23.81
CA PRO A 286 6.04 5.77 23.91
C PRO A 286 6.57 5.37 22.53
N THR A 287 7.86 5.01 22.48
CA THR A 287 8.56 4.57 21.26
C THR A 287 9.00 3.10 21.32
N GLY A 288 8.61 2.39 22.39
CA GLY A 288 8.92 0.98 22.63
C GLY A 288 8.52 0.57 24.05
N TYR A 289 8.48 -0.74 24.29
CA TYR A 289 8.28 -1.38 25.59
C TYR A 289 9.29 -2.49 25.79
#